data_AF-X1D1U8-F1
#
_entry.id   AF-X1D1U8-F1
#
_cell.length_a   1.000
_cell.length_b   1.000
_cell.length_c   1.000
_cell.angle_alpha   90.00
_cell.angle_beta   90.00
_cell.angle_gamma   90.00
#
_symmetry.space_group_name_H-M   'P 1'
#
loop_
_entity.id
_entity.type
_entity.pdbx_description
1 polymer ?
#
loop_
_entity_poly.entity_id
_entity_poly.type
_entity_poly.pdbx_seq_one_letter_code
_entity_poly.pdbx_strand_id
1 'polypeptide(L)'
;VRKICPDCARLVDVPLMEQVIYSEETSGINDPITEERSQFLYGSGCKSCAHTGYWGRTGIFEILTISDEIKTMMLNGTTATQLRTQAIKEGMIPLIRDGMLKVKAGITTPSEVLRNAYSVD
;
A
#
# COMPACT_ATOMS: atom_id res chain seq x y z
N VAL A 1 -3.40 -3.74 -8.13
CA VAL A 1 -4.37 -4.40 -7.22
C VAL A 1 -5.78 -4.32 -7.79
N ARG A 2 -6.69 -5.21 -7.38
CA ARG A 2 -8.12 -5.13 -7.74
C ARG A 2 -8.81 -4.04 -6.93
N LYS A 3 -9.83 -3.39 -7.49
CA LYS A 3 -10.64 -2.39 -6.75
C LYS A 3 -11.84 -3.05 -6.10
N ILE A 4 -12.24 -2.57 -4.93
CA ILE A 4 -13.47 -3.01 -4.26
C ILE A 4 -14.67 -2.71 -5.17
N CYS A 5 -15.61 -3.65 -5.27
CA CYS A 5 -16.84 -3.43 -6.01
C CYS A 5 -17.69 -2.35 -5.30
N PRO A 6 -18.10 -1.26 -5.99
CA PRO A 6 -18.85 -0.18 -5.37
C PRO A 6 -20.27 -0.60 -4.93
N ASP A 7 -20.88 -1.57 -5.62
CA ASP A 7 -22.26 -2.00 -5.37
C ASP A 7 -22.41 -2.88 -4.13
N CYS A 8 -21.32 -3.46 -3.63
CA CYS A 8 -21.36 -4.40 -2.50
C CYS A 8 -20.28 -4.13 -1.45
N ALA A 9 -19.70 -2.93 -1.44
CA ALA A 9 -18.72 -2.52 -0.46
C ALA A 9 -19.37 -2.42 0.93
N ARG A 10 -18.72 -2.99 1.94
CA ARG A 10 -19.13 -2.89 3.34
C ARG A 10 -17.92 -2.94 4.26
N LEU A 11 -18.05 -2.32 5.44
CA LEU A 11 -17.05 -2.45 6.49
C LEU A 11 -17.08 -3.87 7.07
N VAL A 12 -15.90 -4.46 7.25
CA VAL A 12 -15.69 -5.76 7.88
C VAL A 12 -14.47 -5.69 8.78
N ASP A 13 -14.52 -6.42 9.90
CA ASP A 13 -13.35 -6.66 10.73
C ASP A 13 -12.36 -7.55 9.99
N VAL A 14 -11.08 -7.20 10.04
CA VAL A 14 -10.00 -7.95 9.39
C VAL A 14 -9.08 -8.59 10.45
N PRO A 15 -8.28 -9.62 10.09
CA PRO A 15 -7.31 -10.21 11.00
C PRO A 15 -6.34 -9.16 11.56
N LEU A 16 -5.90 -9.34 12.81
CA LEU A 16 -5.00 -8.40 13.50
C LEU A 16 -3.74 -8.08 12.68
N MET A 17 -3.20 -9.05 11.94
CA MET A 17 -2.06 -8.85 11.04
C MET A 17 -2.32 -7.77 9.98
N GLU A 18 -3.49 -7.75 9.36
CA GLU A 18 -3.82 -6.72 8.37
C GLU A 18 -3.95 -5.33 9.03
N GLN A 19 -4.48 -5.28 10.26
CA GLN A 19 -4.61 -4.03 11.03
C GLN A 19 -3.24 -3.45 11.39
N VAL A 20 -2.34 -4.31 11.89
CA VAL A 20 -0.97 -3.91 12.28
C VAL A 20 -0.20 -3.41 11.07
N ILE A 21 -0.17 -4.16 9.97
CA ILE A 21 0.58 -3.74 8.78
C ILE A 21 -0.01 -2.45 8.19
N TYR A 22 -1.33 -2.31 8.17
CA TYR A 22 -1.95 -1.05 7.74
C TYR A 22 -1.49 0.14 8.59
N SER A 23 -1.50 -0.02 9.92
CA SER A 23 -1.09 1.01 10.87
C SER A 23 0.38 1.41 10.68
N GLU A 24 1.28 0.42 10.57
CA GLU A 24 2.72 0.64 10.35
C GLU A 24 2.98 1.35 9.02
N GLU A 25 2.35 0.89 7.95
CA GLU A 25 2.60 1.41 6.60
C GLU A 25 2.01 2.79 6.36
N THR A 26 0.93 3.15 7.06
CA THR A 26 0.29 4.47 6.92
C THR A 26 0.79 5.51 7.92
N SER A 27 1.57 5.11 8.93
CA SER A 27 2.15 6.02 9.91
C SER A 27 3.19 6.97 9.30
N GLY A 28 3.18 8.24 9.73
CA GLY A 28 4.19 9.23 9.35
C GLY A 28 4.01 9.84 7.95
N ILE A 29 2.92 9.53 7.24
CA ILE A 29 2.59 10.12 5.93
C ILE A 29 1.57 11.24 6.14
N ASN A 30 2.05 12.48 6.23
CA ASN A 30 1.20 13.69 6.39
C ASN A 30 0.31 13.73 7.64
N ASP A 31 0.31 12.68 8.46
CA ASP A 31 -0.43 12.57 9.70
C ASP A 31 0.54 12.15 10.81
N PRO A 32 0.76 13.01 11.84
CA PRO A 32 1.61 12.67 12.96
C PRO A 32 1.00 11.59 13.88
N ILE A 33 -0.27 11.25 13.67
CA ILE A 33 -0.99 10.27 14.48
C ILE A 33 -1.08 8.95 13.72
N THR A 34 -0.61 7.88 14.35
CA THR A 34 -0.85 6.50 13.89
C THR A 34 -2.34 6.19 13.96
N GLU A 35 -2.94 5.89 12.80
CA GLU A 35 -4.36 5.55 12.72
C GLU A 35 -4.55 4.04 12.94
N GLU A 36 -5.07 3.69 14.11
CA GLU A 36 -5.54 2.32 14.37
C GLU A 36 -6.93 2.11 13.77
N ARG A 37 -7.07 1.07 12.95
CA ARG A 37 -8.32 0.73 12.28
C ARG A 37 -8.54 -0.77 12.31
N SER A 38 -9.68 -1.21 12.85
CA SER A 38 -10.08 -2.63 12.87
C SER A 38 -10.95 -3.02 11.68
N GLN A 39 -11.68 -2.05 11.10
CA GLN A 39 -12.66 -2.27 10.04
C GLN A 39 -12.24 -1.64 8.72
N PHE A 40 -12.34 -2.40 7.64
CA PHE A 40 -11.97 -1.97 6.29
C PHE A 40 -13.08 -2.27 5.29
N LEU A 41 -13.12 -1.53 4.18
CA LEU A 41 -14.06 -1.80 3.11
C LEU A 41 -13.65 -3.08 2.36
N TYR A 42 -14.58 -4.02 2.24
CA TYR A 42 -14.47 -5.19 1.38
C TYR A 42 -15.76 -5.35 0.57
N GLY A 43 -15.66 -5.95 -0.61
CA GLY A 43 -16.83 -6.34 -1.38
C GLY A 43 -17.39 -7.68 -0.88
N SER A 44 -18.67 -7.72 -0.51
CA SER A 44 -19.34 -8.95 -0.08
C SER A 44 -19.59 -9.95 -1.22
N GLY A 45 -19.49 -9.50 -2.47
CA GLY A 45 -19.81 -10.27 -3.67
C GLY A 45 -21.27 -10.09 -4.09
N CYS A 46 -21.47 -9.60 -5.31
CA CYS A 46 -22.79 -9.38 -5.91
C CYS A 46 -22.79 -9.70 -7.40
N LYS A 47 -23.95 -9.64 -8.05
CA LYS A 47 -24.09 -9.91 -9.49
C LYS A 47 -23.19 -8.99 -10.35
N SER A 48 -23.08 -7.71 -10.02
CA SER A 48 -22.29 -6.73 -10.79
C SER A 48 -20.80 -7.04 -10.84
N CYS A 49 -20.26 -7.67 -9.78
CA CYS A 49 -18.86 -8.12 -9.72
C CYS A 49 -18.69 -9.62 -9.93
N ALA A 50 -19.69 -10.32 -10.45
CA ALA A 50 -19.70 -11.77 -10.61
C ALA A 50 -19.33 -12.51 -9.31
N HIS A 51 -19.85 -12.04 -8.18
CA HIS A 51 -19.63 -12.57 -6.83
C HIS A 51 -18.16 -12.56 -6.36
N THR A 52 -17.28 -11.79 -7.00
CA THR A 52 -15.86 -11.72 -6.60
C THR A 52 -15.60 -10.72 -5.46
N GLY A 53 -16.48 -9.73 -5.29
CA GLY A 53 -16.26 -8.59 -4.39
C GLY A 53 -15.38 -7.48 -4.99
N TYR A 54 -14.89 -7.64 -6.22
CA TYR A 54 -13.98 -6.69 -6.87
C TYR A 54 -14.48 -6.28 -8.25
N TRP A 55 -14.26 -5.01 -8.63
CA TRP A 55 -14.63 -4.52 -9.96
C TRP A 55 -13.59 -3.55 -10.52
N GLY A 56 -12.89 -3.99 -11.56
CA GLY A 56 -11.76 -3.26 -12.16
C GLY A 56 -10.46 -3.37 -11.35
N ARG A 57 -9.44 -2.63 -11.79
CA ARG A 57 -8.10 -2.64 -11.20
C ARG A 57 -7.56 -1.21 -11.07
N THR A 58 -6.60 -1.03 -10.19
CA THR A 58 -5.80 0.19 -10.07
C THR A 58 -4.33 -0.16 -9.88
N GLY A 59 -3.44 0.72 -10.33
CA GLY A 59 -2.00 0.59 -10.14
C GLY A 59 -1.59 0.92 -8.71
N ILE A 60 -0.56 0.25 -8.23
CA ILE A 60 0.25 0.71 -7.11
C ILE A 60 1.66 0.95 -7.63
N PHE A 61 2.32 1.99 -7.16
CA PHE A 61 3.56 2.50 -7.76
C PHE A 61 4.62 2.74 -6.70
N GLU A 62 5.86 2.40 -7.05
CA GLU A 62 7.07 2.81 -6.35
C GLU A 62 7.98 3.45 -7.41
N ILE A 63 8.30 4.73 -7.23
CA ILE A 63 9.01 5.52 -8.25
C ILE A 63 10.31 6.04 -7.64
N LEU A 64 11.42 5.43 -8.03
CA LEU A 64 12.77 5.89 -7.69
C LEU A 64 13.16 7.04 -8.61
N THR A 65 13.33 8.23 -8.03
CA THR A 65 13.91 9.37 -8.75
C THR A 65 15.43 9.34 -8.61
N ILE A 66 16.15 9.43 -9.73
CA ILE A 66 17.61 9.37 -9.74
C ILE A 66 18.19 10.76 -9.48
N SER A 67 18.29 11.13 -8.21
CA SER A 67 18.96 12.35 -7.75
C SER A 67 20.49 12.25 -7.88
N ASP A 68 21.19 13.37 -7.74
CA ASP A 68 22.66 13.37 -7.78
C ASP A 68 23.28 12.61 -6.60
N GLU A 69 22.63 12.61 -5.43
CA GLU A 69 23.03 11.81 -4.28
C GLU A 69 22.90 10.31 -4.59
N ILE A 70 21.75 9.88 -5.12
CA ILE A 70 21.52 8.49 -5.54
C ILE A 70 22.53 8.07 -6.61
N LYS A 71 22.83 8.90 -7.60
CA LYS A 71 23.88 8.61 -8.60
C LYS A 71 25.25 8.40 -7.94
N THR A 72 25.62 9.27 -7.01
CA THR A 72 26.89 9.18 -6.29
C THR A 72 26.97 7.88 -5.48
N MET A 73 25.90 7.54 -4.77
CA MET A 73 25.77 6.27 -4.04
C MET A 73 25.91 5.05 -4.94
N MET A 74 25.31 5.06 -6.14
CA MET A 74 25.44 3.98 -7.12
C MET A 74 26.88 3.80 -7.60
N LEU A 75 27.59 4.90 -7.88
CA LEU A 75 28.99 4.87 -8.31
C LEU A 75 29.93 4.35 -7.21
N ASN A 76 29.59 4.60 -5.95
CA ASN A 76 30.35 4.14 -4.79
C ASN A 76 30.05 2.69 -4.38
N GLY A 77 29.20 1.97 -5.13
CA GLY A 77 28.90 0.55 -4.86
C GLY A 77 28.10 0.31 -3.58
N THR A 78 27.26 1.27 -3.18
CA THR A 78 26.35 1.11 -2.02
C THR A 78 25.33 -0.01 -2.21
N THR A 79 24.81 -0.54 -1.11
CA THR A 79 23.81 -1.62 -1.16
C THR A 79 22.44 -1.12 -1.58
N ALA A 80 21.60 -2.01 -2.12
CA ALA A 80 20.22 -1.67 -2.48
C ALA A 80 19.41 -1.14 -1.28
N THR A 81 19.66 -1.66 -0.07
CA THR A 81 19.03 -1.17 1.17
C THR A 81 19.41 0.28 1.46
N GLN A 82 20.69 0.65 1.30
CA GLN A 82 21.14 2.03 1.51
C GLN A 82 20.51 2.97 0.48
N LEU A 83 20.47 2.56 -0.80
CA LEU A 83 19.80 3.33 -1.86
C LEU A 83 18.30 3.50 -1.58
N ARG A 84 17.61 2.44 -1.13
CA ARG A 84 16.18 2.49 -0.76
C ARG A 84 15.95 3.45 0.39
N THR A 85 16.76 3.41 1.44
CA THR A 85 16.66 4.33 2.59
C THR A 85 16.83 5.78 2.14
N GLN A 86 17.83 6.06 1.30
CA GLN A 86 18.02 7.42 0.77
C GLN A 86 16.86 7.85 -0.13
N ALA A 87 16.36 6.97 -1.00
CA ALA A 87 15.23 7.26 -1.86
C ALA A 87 13.95 7.56 -1.08
N ILE A 88 13.66 6.79 -0.02
CA ILE A 88 12.52 7.04 0.86
C ILE A 88 12.68 8.41 1.56
N LYS A 89 13.89 8.72 2.04
CA LYS A 89 14.21 10.03 2.62
C LYS A 89 14.01 11.18 1.62
N GLU A 90 14.24 10.94 0.34
CA GLU A 90 13.99 11.88 -0.76
C GLU A 90 12.53 11.91 -1.24
N GLY A 91 11.63 11.17 -0.59
CA GLY A 91 10.19 11.20 -0.86
C GLY A 91 9.67 10.07 -1.74
N MET A 92 10.48 9.05 -2.04
CA MET A 92 9.97 7.82 -2.67
C MET A 92 8.98 7.14 -1.71
N ILE A 93 7.80 6.81 -2.24
CA ILE A 93 6.80 6.04 -1.51
C ILE A 93 6.97 4.56 -1.86
N PRO A 94 7.24 3.68 -0.87
CA PRO A 94 7.25 2.24 -1.07
C PRO A 94 5.97 1.69 -1.69
N LEU A 95 6.09 0.61 -2.47
CA LEU A 95 4.98 -0.01 -3.18
C LEU A 95 3.82 -0.42 -2.25
N ILE A 96 4.16 -1.06 -1.12
CA ILE A 96 3.19 -1.49 -0.11
C ILE A 96 2.49 -0.30 0.53
N ARG A 97 3.23 0.79 0.79
CA ARG A 97 2.72 2.02 1.38
C ARG A 97 1.73 2.74 0.47
N ASP A 98 2.03 2.88 -0.82
CA ASP A 98 1.08 3.41 -1.80
C ASP A 98 -0.19 2.52 -1.88
N GLY A 99 -0.03 1.21 -1.77
CA GLY A 99 -1.16 0.29 -1.62
C GLY A 99 -2.02 0.58 -0.40
N MET A 100 -1.42 0.73 0.78
CA MET A 100 -2.14 0.99 2.03
C MET A 100 -2.79 2.38 2.06
N LEU A 101 -2.22 3.38 1.39
CA LEU A 101 -2.89 4.67 1.18
C LEU A 101 -4.17 4.51 0.34
N LYS A 102 -4.17 3.62 -0.66
CA LYS A 102 -5.38 3.28 -1.42
C LYS A 102 -6.40 2.48 -0.60
N VAL A 103 -5.94 1.70 0.38
CA VAL A 103 -6.81 1.06 1.38
C VAL A 103 -7.47 2.12 2.26
N LYS A 104 -6.70 3.09 2.78
CA LYS A 104 -7.20 4.22 3.58
C LYS A 104 -8.29 4.99 2.82
N ALA A 105 -8.10 5.19 1.51
CA ALA A 105 -9.05 5.82 0.60
C ALA A 105 -10.24 4.92 0.17
N GLY A 106 -10.33 3.67 0.64
CA GLY A 106 -11.44 2.77 0.34
C GLY A 106 -11.45 2.19 -1.09
N ILE A 107 -10.31 2.21 -1.78
CA ILE A 107 -10.21 1.79 -3.20
C ILE A 107 -9.95 0.28 -3.32
N THR A 108 -9.13 -0.27 -2.43
CA THR A 108 -8.69 -1.68 -2.42
C THR A 108 -8.70 -2.20 -0.99
N THR A 109 -8.50 -3.51 -0.81
CA THR A 109 -8.45 -4.17 0.50
C THR A 109 -7.00 -4.35 0.97
N PRO A 110 -6.72 -4.43 2.29
CA PRO A 110 -5.42 -4.85 2.81
C PRO A 110 -4.96 -6.18 2.21
N SER A 111 -5.84 -7.20 2.13
CA SER A 111 -5.48 -8.49 1.54
C SER A 111 -5.00 -8.37 0.08
N GLU A 112 -5.58 -7.47 -0.72
CA GLU A 112 -5.13 -7.25 -2.10
C GLU A 112 -3.74 -6.62 -2.17
N VAL A 113 -3.42 -5.71 -1.25
CA VAL A 113 -2.09 -5.09 -1.18
C VAL A 113 -1.07 -6.14 -0.78
N LEU A 114 -1.30 -6.84 0.34
CA LEU A 114 -0.37 -7.84 0.88
C LEU A 114 -0.11 -9.00 -0.10
N ARG A 115 -1.09 -9.35 -0.94
CA ARG A 115 -0.92 -10.38 -1.98
C ARG A 115 -0.02 -9.93 -3.14
N ASN A 116 0.03 -8.64 -3.45
CA ASN A 116 0.67 -8.13 -4.66
C ASN A 116 1.89 -7.22 -4.40
N ALA A 117 2.09 -6.78 -3.16
CA ALA A 117 3.22 -5.99 -2.72
C ALA A 117 3.93 -6.72 -1.57
N TYR A 118 5.12 -7.23 -1.84
CA TYR A 118 6.01 -7.77 -0.83
C TYR A 118 6.89 -6.63 -0.31
N SER A 119 7.08 -6.53 1.02
CA SER A 119 8.26 -5.82 1.53
C SER A 119 9.44 -6.77 1.46
N VAL A 120 10.56 -6.27 0.95
CA VAL A 120 11.85 -6.98 0.98
C VAL A 120 12.63 -6.35 2.12
N ASP A 121 12.31 -6.77 3.34
CA ASP A 121 13.12 -6.48 4.53
C ASP A 121 13.46 -7.80 5.23
#